data_AF-A0A367PIP0-F1
#
_entry.id   AF-A0A367PIP0-F1
#
_cell.length_a   1.000
_cell.length_b   1.000
_cell.length_c   1.000
_cell.angle_alpha   90.00
_cell.angle_beta   90.00
_cell.angle_gamma   90.00
#
_symmetry.space_group_name_H-M   'P 1'
#
loop_
_entity.id
_entity.type
_entity.pdbx_description
1 polymer ?
#
loop_
_entity_poly.entity_id
_entity_poly.type
_entity_poly.pdbx_seq_one_letter_code
_entity_poly.pdbx_strand_id
1 'polypeptide(L)'
;MPQHSPPPMEGLMDLLHEVREVSRHLQQSAKRSAPGQHAYADALRALIDSRMLAADPHARIVCYASAAELGIPVELAAEHCKQAMAGGLGFPLRVLFWAAHRRMQSARRHRPGAWPKLN
;
A
#
# COMPACT_ATOMS: atom_id res chain seq x y z
N MET A 1 -11.66 -20.27 26.28
CA MET A 1 -10.92 -20.71 25.09
C MET A 1 -9.69 -19.83 24.95
N PRO A 2 -8.46 -20.33 25.16
CA PRO A 2 -7.27 -19.50 24.96
C PRO A 2 -7.15 -19.19 23.47
N GLN A 3 -7.18 -17.90 23.11
CA GLN A 3 -6.92 -17.45 21.76
C GLN A 3 -5.43 -17.60 21.50
N HIS A 4 -5.02 -18.72 20.91
CA HIS A 4 -3.67 -18.86 20.35
C HIS A 4 -3.56 -17.88 19.19
N SER A 5 -3.06 -16.68 19.46
CA SER A 5 -2.57 -15.81 18.39
C SER A 5 -1.43 -16.55 17.69
N PRO A 6 -1.46 -16.70 16.36
CA PRO A 6 -0.34 -17.28 15.63
C PRO A 6 0.93 -16.48 15.94
N PRO A 7 2.11 -17.13 15.95
CA PRO A 7 3.37 -16.44 16.18
C PRO A 7 3.47 -15.20 15.27
N PRO A 8 3.98 -14.06 15.76
CA PRO A 8 3.94 -12.78 15.05
C PRO A 8 4.51 -12.80 13.62
N MET A 9 5.38 -13.76 13.32
CA MET A 9 5.99 -13.95 12.01
C MET A 9 5.04 -14.61 10.99
N GLU A 10 4.17 -15.53 11.41
CA GLU A 10 3.19 -16.18 10.51
C GLU A 10 2.16 -15.15 10.02
N GLY A 11 1.62 -14.35 10.93
CA GLY A 11 0.70 -13.28 10.55
C GLY A 11 1.32 -12.20 9.64
N LEU A 12 2.65 -12.02 9.66
CA LEU A 12 3.32 -11.13 8.71
C LEU A 12 3.48 -11.76 7.33
N MET A 13 3.77 -13.06 7.25
CA MET A 13 3.87 -13.77 5.97
C MET A 13 2.52 -13.82 5.26
N ASP A 14 1.44 -14.04 5.99
CA ASP A 14 0.07 -14.01 5.45
C ASP A 14 -0.25 -12.64 4.84
N LEU A 15 0.07 -11.56 5.57
CA LEU A 15 -0.11 -10.20 5.07
C LEU A 15 0.74 -9.90 3.82
N LEU A 16 1.98 -10.38 3.77
CA LEU A 16 2.82 -10.21 2.57
C LEU A 16 2.27 -11.00 1.38
N HIS A 17 1.66 -12.17 1.63
CA HIS A 17 0.99 -12.94 0.59
C HIS A 17 -0.23 -12.18 0.06
N GLU A 18 -1.06 -11.66 0.96
CA GLU A 18 -2.24 -10.87 0.63
C GLU A 18 -1.87 -9.61 -0.18
N VAL A 19 -0.81 -8.90 0.24
CA VAL A 19 -0.29 -7.75 -0.51
C VAL A 19 0.08 -8.13 -1.93
N ARG A 20 0.75 -9.26 -2.14
CA ARG A 20 1.11 -9.76 -3.49
C ARG A 20 -0.12 -10.16 -4.31
N GLU A 21 -1.14 -10.73 -3.69
CA GLU A 21 -2.40 -11.06 -4.38
C GLU A 21 -3.14 -9.79 -4.81
N VAL A 22 -3.26 -8.82 -3.91
CA VAL A 22 -3.89 -7.53 -4.20
C VAL A 22 -3.11 -6.79 -5.30
N SER A 23 -1.78 -6.77 -5.23
CA SER A 23 -0.92 -6.17 -6.26
C SER A 23 -1.11 -6.83 -7.63
N ARG A 24 -1.11 -8.17 -7.69
CA ARG A 24 -1.35 -8.90 -8.94
C ARG A 24 -2.74 -8.61 -9.50
N HIS A 25 -3.76 -8.57 -8.65
CA HIS A 25 -5.12 -8.26 -9.08
C HIS A 25 -5.21 -6.83 -9.64
N LEU A 26 -4.62 -5.83 -8.98
CA LEU A 26 -4.57 -4.45 -9.47
C LEU A 26 -3.87 -4.35 -10.83
N GLN A 27 -2.72 -5.03 -10.99
CA GLN A 27 -1.98 -5.05 -12.25
C GLN A 27 -2.79 -5.67 -13.38
N GLN A 28 -3.49 -6.77 -13.13
CA GLN A 28 -4.34 -7.44 -14.14
C GLN A 28 -5.53 -6.57 -14.53
N SER A 29 -6.21 -5.96 -13.56
CA SER A 29 -7.32 -5.03 -13.82
C SER A 29 -6.86 -3.83 -14.64
N ALA A 30 -5.76 -3.18 -14.26
CA ALA A 30 -5.22 -2.04 -15.01
C ALA A 30 -4.81 -2.41 -16.44
N LYS A 31 -4.19 -3.59 -16.65
CA LYS A 31 -3.85 -4.08 -18.00
C LYS A 31 -5.07 -4.26 -18.90
N ARG A 32 -6.21 -4.70 -18.33
CA ARG A 32 -7.46 -4.87 -19.07
C ARG A 32 -8.13 -3.53 -19.39
N SER A 33 -8.01 -2.55 -18.49
CA SER A 33 -8.66 -1.25 -18.63
C SER A 33 -7.89 -0.24 -19.48
N ALA A 34 -6.58 -0.43 -19.69
CA ALA A 34 -5.73 0.57 -20.34
C ALA A 34 -4.64 -0.07 -21.23
N PRO A 35 -4.83 -0.14 -22.56
CA PRO A 35 -3.78 -0.54 -23.50
C PRO A 35 -2.81 0.63 -23.75
N GLY A 36 -1.95 0.95 -22.79
CA GLY A 36 -0.91 1.98 -22.94
C GLY A 36 -0.19 2.28 -21.63
N GLN A 37 1.12 2.62 -21.68
CA GLN A 37 1.94 2.78 -20.47
C GLN A 37 1.49 3.92 -19.54
N HIS A 38 1.11 5.08 -20.08
CA HIS A 38 0.61 6.20 -19.28
C HIS A 38 -0.79 5.90 -18.73
N ALA A 39 -1.68 5.39 -19.58
CA ALA A 39 -3.02 4.97 -19.20
C ALA A 39 -2.99 3.84 -18.13
N TYR A 40 -1.95 3.01 -18.12
CA TYR A 40 -1.77 1.96 -17.13
C TYR A 40 -1.48 2.48 -15.72
N ALA A 41 -0.60 3.48 -15.58
CA ALA A 41 -0.29 4.09 -14.30
C ALA A 41 -1.50 4.84 -13.72
N ASP A 42 -2.23 5.56 -14.57
CA ASP A 42 -3.46 6.27 -14.18
C ASP A 42 -4.58 5.29 -13.81
N ALA A 43 -4.74 4.19 -14.56
CA ALA A 43 -5.68 3.13 -14.23
C ALA A 43 -5.35 2.45 -12.90
N LEU A 44 -4.06 2.16 -12.64
CA LEU A 44 -3.62 1.64 -11.34
C LEU A 44 -3.96 2.61 -10.21
N ARG A 45 -3.66 3.90 -10.39
CA ARG A 45 -3.96 4.94 -9.40
C ARG A 45 -5.45 5.00 -9.08
N ALA A 46 -6.31 5.04 -10.10
CA ALA A 46 -7.76 5.08 -9.92
C ALA A 46 -8.32 3.81 -9.23
N LEU A 47 -7.79 2.63 -9.56
CA LEU A 47 -8.18 1.37 -8.91
C LEU A 47 -7.75 1.33 -7.44
N ILE A 48 -6.57 1.85 -7.12
CA ILE A 48 -6.08 1.93 -5.74
C ILE A 48 -6.93 2.91 -4.94
N ASP A 49 -7.19 4.10 -5.48
CA ASP A 49 -7.99 5.12 -4.78
C ASP A 49 -9.42 4.65 -4.50
N SER A 50 -10.07 4.00 -5.48
CA SER A 50 -11.41 3.42 -5.29
C SER A 50 -11.44 2.32 -4.23
N ARG A 51 -10.44 1.42 -4.21
CA ARG A 51 -10.34 0.39 -3.16
C ARG A 51 -10.08 0.98 -1.79
N MET A 52 -9.22 1.99 -1.67
CA MET A 52 -8.93 2.61 -0.39
C MET A 52 -10.15 3.29 0.23
N LEU A 53 -11.00 3.91 -0.60
CA LEU A 53 -12.25 4.53 -0.15
C LEU A 53 -13.24 3.50 0.42
N ALA A 54 -13.37 2.34 -0.22
CA ALA A 54 -14.31 1.29 0.19
C ALA A 54 -13.76 0.34 1.28
N ALA A 55 -12.45 0.36 1.55
CA ALA A 55 -11.79 -0.61 2.40
C ALA A 55 -11.97 -0.35 3.91
N ASP A 56 -12.10 -1.43 4.68
CA ASP A 56 -11.91 -1.45 6.12
C ASP A 56 -10.44 -1.13 6.50
N PRO A 57 -10.12 -0.91 7.79
CA PRO A 57 -8.78 -0.53 8.22
C PRO A 57 -7.67 -1.53 7.82
N HIS A 58 -7.94 -2.83 7.81
CA HIS A 58 -7.00 -3.88 7.42
C HIS A 58 -6.76 -3.84 5.91
N ALA A 59 -7.84 -3.97 5.13
CA ALA A 59 -7.79 -3.93 3.68
C ALA A 59 -7.17 -2.62 3.15
N ARG A 60 -7.35 -1.51 3.87
CA ARG A 60 -6.77 -0.21 3.52
C ARG A 60 -5.25 -0.20 3.67
N ILE A 61 -4.69 -0.84 4.70
CA ILE A 61 -3.23 -0.97 4.87
C ILE A 61 -2.63 -1.92 3.85
N VAL A 62 -3.30 -3.04 3.58
CA VAL A 62 -2.89 -3.97 2.52
C VAL A 62 -2.89 -3.24 1.17
N CYS A 63 -3.94 -2.49 0.85
CA CYS A 63 -4.02 -1.71 -0.39
C CYS A 63 -2.92 -0.63 -0.48
N TYR A 64 -2.64 0.07 0.63
CA TYR A 64 -1.54 1.03 0.70
C TYR A 64 -0.17 0.38 0.49
N ALA A 65 0.06 -0.79 1.09
CA ALA A 65 1.28 -1.57 0.91
C ALA A 65 1.43 -2.08 -0.52
N SER A 66 0.35 -2.55 -1.15
CA SER A 66 0.33 -2.92 -2.57
C SER A 66 0.67 -1.73 -3.46
N ALA A 67 0.17 -0.53 -3.17
CA ALA A 67 0.55 0.67 -3.92
C ALA A 67 2.05 0.98 -3.80
N ALA A 68 2.61 0.84 -2.59
CA ALA A 68 4.05 1.00 -2.36
C ALA A 68 4.89 -0.07 -3.08
N GLU A 69 4.40 -1.32 -3.14
CA GLU A 69 5.02 -2.41 -3.90
C GLU A 69 5.06 -2.08 -5.39
N LEU A 70 3.94 -1.59 -5.93
CA LEU A 70 3.76 -1.20 -7.34
C LEU A 70 4.44 0.14 -7.71
N GLY A 71 4.99 0.86 -6.74
CA GLY A 71 5.63 2.16 -6.96
C GLY A 71 4.65 3.28 -7.33
N ILE A 72 3.36 3.11 -7.06
CA ILE A 72 2.33 4.12 -7.31
C ILE A 72 2.26 5.05 -6.10
N PRO A 73 2.56 6.36 -6.24
CA PRO A 73 2.49 7.29 -5.13
C PRO A 73 1.04 7.52 -4.72
N VAL A 74 0.75 7.23 -3.44
CA VAL A 74 -0.55 7.42 -2.83
C VAL A 74 -0.41 8.31 -1.61
N GLU A 75 -1.41 9.15 -1.37
CA GLU A 75 -1.56 9.91 -0.15
C GLU A 75 -2.47 9.16 0.80
N LEU A 76 -1.97 8.75 1.97
CA LEU A 76 -2.84 8.31 3.05
C LEU A 76 -3.17 9.53 3.90
N ALA A 77 -4.46 9.83 4.08
CA ALA A 77 -4.85 10.90 4.99
C ALA A 77 -4.33 10.59 6.40
N ALA A 78 -3.73 11.58 7.06
CA ALA A 78 -3.11 11.41 8.37
C ALA A 78 -4.09 10.86 9.43
N GLU A 79 -5.39 11.15 9.28
CA GLU A 79 -6.44 10.61 10.14
C GLU A 79 -6.66 9.10 9.94
N HIS A 80 -6.52 8.59 8.72
CA HIS A 80 -6.56 7.14 8.47
C HIS A 80 -5.33 6.42 9.05
N CYS A 81 -4.16 7.08 9.05
CA CYS A 81 -2.97 6.58 9.75
C CYS A 81 -3.19 6.52 11.27
N LYS A 82 -3.77 7.58 11.86
CA LYS A 82 -4.03 7.64 13.30
C LYS A 82 -5.07 6.60 13.74
N GLN A 83 -6.16 6.44 12.99
CA GLN A 83 -7.18 5.42 13.25
C GLN A 83 -6.60 4.00 13.19
N ALA A 84 -5.70 3.75 12.24
CA ALA A 84 -4.99 2.48 12.17
C ALA A 84 -4.02 2.26 13.35
N MET A 85 -3.44 3.32 13.89
CA MET A 85 -2.44 3.26 14.95
C MET A 85 -3.01 3.32 16.37
N ALA A 86 -4.23 3.82 16.57
CA ALA A 86 -4.81 4.11 17.89
C ALA A 86 -5.20 2.88 18.74
N GLY A 87 -4.92 1.65 18.29
CA GLY A 87 -4.94 0.46 19.16
C GLY A 87 -5.72 -0.76 18.68
N GLY A 88 -6.25 -0.75 17.45
CA GLY A 88 -7.05 -1.88 16.92
C GLY A 88 -6.30 -2.88 16.03
N LEU A 89 -5.07 -2.59 15.60
CA LEU A 89 -4.38 -3.38 14.58
C LEU A 89 -3.25 -4.22 15.17
N GLY A 90 -3.23 -5.51 14.82
CA GLY A 90 -2.22 -6.46 15.26
C GLY A 90 -0.80 -6.03 14.89
N PHE A 91 0.20 -6.52 15.65
CA PHE A 91 1.61 -6.21 15.42
C PHE A 91 2.07 -6.36 13.96
N PRO A 92 1.72 -7.44 13.23
CA PRO A 92 2.16 -7.63 11.84
C PRO A 92 1.70 -6.50 10.89
N LEU A 93 0.49 -6.00 11.11
CA LEU A 93 -0.10 -4.97 10.26
C LEU A 93 0.57 -3.61 10.46
N ARG A 94 0.99 -3.30 11.69
CA ARG A 94 1.77 -2.09 11.99
C ARG A 94 3.14 -2.15 11.34
N VAL A 95 3.79 -3.31 11.35
CA VAL A 95 5.07 -3.52 10.66
C VAL A 95 4.91 -3.29 9.16
N LEU A 96 3.87 -3.87 8.55
CA LEU A 96 3.56 -3.69 7.14
C LEU A 96 3.35 -2.21 6.79
N PHE A 97 2.54 -1.50 7.60
CA PHE A 97 2.30 -0.08 7.41
C PHE A 97 3.59 0.74 7.39
N TRP A 98 4.47 0.57 8.38
CA TRP A 98 5.72 1.34 8.46
C TRP A 98 6.69 1.01 7.31
N ALA A 99 6.75 -0.26 6.89
CA ALA A 99 7.56 -0.67 5.75
C ALA A 99 7.09 -0.01 4.45
N ALA A 100 5.77 -0.03 4.19
CA ALA A 100 5.15 0.61 3.04
C ALA A 100 5.34 2.14 3.07
N HIS A 101 5.13 2.76 4.23
CA HIS A 101 5.25 4.20 4.41
C HIS A 101 6.68 4.68 4.16
N ARG A 102 7.69 3.96 4.67
CA ARG A 102 9.11 4.27 4.40
C ARG A 102 9.42 4.20 2.90
N ARG A 103 8.94 3.16 2.21
CA ARG A 103 9.13 2.99 0.77
C ARG A 103 8.48 4.12 -0.03
N MET A 104 7.27 4.53 0.37
CA MET A 104 6.53 5.62 -0.27
C MET A 104 7.24 6.97 -0.11
N GLN A 105 7.81 7.25 1.07
CA GLN A 105 8.60 8.46 1.30
C GLN A 105 9.88 8.47 0.47
N SER A 106 10.59 7.33 0.38
CA SER A 106 11.77 7.24 -0.48
C SER A 106 11.41 7.45 -1.95
N ALA A 107 10.31 6.88 -2.43
CA ALA A 107 9.84 7.09 -3.81
C ALA A 107 9.50 8.55 -4.10
N ARG A 108 8.89 9.27 -3.14
CA ARG A 108 8.65 10.72 -3.24
C ARG A 108 9.96 11.53 -3.33
N ARG A 109 10.98 11.13 -2.56
CA ARG A 109 12.30 11.78 -2.55
C ARG A 109 13.10 11.54 -3.83
N HIS A 110 12.91 10.40 -4.49
CA HIS A 110 13.61 10.03 -5.72
C HIS A 110 12.88 10.44 -7.00
N ARG A 111 11.84 11.28 -6.93
CA ARG A 111 11.17 11.77 -8.14
C ARG A 111 12.18 12.61 -8.96
N PRO A 112 12.56 12.17 -10.18
CA PRO A 112 13.55 12.85 -11.00
C PRO A 112 12.99 14.20 -11.42
N GLY A 113 13.49 15.27 -10.79
CA GLY A 113 12.96 16.63 -10.92
C GLY A 113 13.54 17.58 -9.88
N ALA A 114 14.04 17.06 -8.76
CA ALA A 114 14.82 17.82 -7.77
C ALA A 114 16.33 17.66 -8.01
N TRP A 115 16.81 18.08 -9.18
CA TRP A 115 18.23 18.42 -9.30
C TRP A 115 18.39 19.86 -8.79
N PRO A 116 19.18 20.14 -7.75
CA PRO A 116 19.60 21.51 -7.50
C PRO A 116 20.42 21.95 -8.71
N LYS A 117 19.95 22.99 -9.42
CA LYS A 117 20.81 23.76 -10.31
C LYS A 117 21.92 24.32 -9.43
N LEU A 118 23.09 23.71 -9.49
CA LEU A 118 24.33 24.36 -9.07
C LEU A 118 24.60 25.44 -10.11
N ASN A 119 24.46 26.69 -9.67
CA ASN A 119 25.09 27.84 -10.32
C ASN A 119 26.61 27.74 -10.16
#